data_AF-A0ABD5TR45-F1
#
_entry.id   AF-A0ABD5TR45-F1
#
_cell.length_a   1.000
_cell.length_b   1.000
_cell.length_c   1.000
_cell.angle_alpha   90.00
_cell.angle_beta   90.00
_cell.angle_gamma   90.00
#
_symmetry.space_group_name_H-M   'P 1'
#
loop_
_entity.id
_entity.type
_entity.pdbx_description
1 polymer ?
#
loop_
_entity_poly.entity_id
_entity_poly.type
_entity_poly.pdbx_seq_one_letter_code
_entity_poly.pdbx_strand_id
1 'polypeptide(L)'
;MTRFDAATPEERRRLFDDAVAAHRERASPYLTLEVDEAVLEREGTPDPDLGVPWVQFADGVVSLDCTDDELQELKALLAEFPAFTIDELTRPDEAEGTHVRVSASADRNRISQFLEAVFRSVFRLPEDGRVWVAEV
;
A
#
# COMPACT_ATOMS: atom_id res chain seq x y z
N MET A 1 -10.35 12.84 16.41
CA MET A 1 -10.86 11.48 16.14
C MET A 1 -10.81 11.30 14.63
N THR A 2 -9.63 10.92 14.15
CA THR A 2 -9.33 10.83 12.72
C THR A 2 -9.85 9.52 12.15
N ARG A 3 -10.45 9.63 10.97
CA ARG A 3 -10.98 8.56 10.12
C ARG A 3 -10.07 7.34 10.16
N PHE A 4 -10.58 6.18 10.55
CA PHE A 4 -9.79 4.95 10.55
C PHE A 4 -10.03 4.10 9.31
N ASP A 5 -10.92 4.51 8.43
CA ASP A 5 -11.15 3.88 7.15
C ASP A 5 -11.63 4.89 6.11
N ALA A 6 -11.51 4.52 4.84
CA ALA A 6 -12.03 5.28 3.71
C ALA A 6 -12.32 4.35 2.53
N ALA A 7 -13.44 4.58 1.85
CA ALA A 7 -13.91 3.74 0.75
C ALA A 7 -13.93 4.47 -0.60
N THR A 8 -13.95 5.80 -0.63
CA THR A 8 -13.89 6.56 -1.89
C THR A 8 -12.46 7.04 -2.18
N PRO A 9 -12.08 7.25 -3.45
CA PRO A 9 -10.72 7.71 -3.80
C PRO A 9 -10.33 9.03 -3.12
N GLU A 10 -11.27 9.97 -3.00
CA GLU A 10 -11.01 11.25 -2.34
C GLU A 10 -10.80 11.09 -0.83
N GLU A 11 -11.56 10.20 -0.19
CA GLU A 11 -11.42 9.93 1.24
C GLU A 11 -10.15 9.13 1.54
N ARG A 12 -9.78 8.16 0.71
CA ARG A 12 -8.54 7.38 0.87
C ARG A 12 -7.31 8.27 0.74
N ARG A 13 -7.27 9.17 -0.24
CA ARG A 13 -6.18 10.15 -0.35
C ARG A 13 -6.04 11.02 0.90
N ARG A 14 -7.15 11.45 1.50
CA ARG A 14 -7.14 12.19 2.78
C ARG A 14 -6.67 11.31 3.94
N LEU A 15 -7.17 10.06 4.01
CA LEU A 15 -6.75 9.07 5.01
C LEU A 15 -5.23 8.87 4.95
N PHE A 16 -4.65 8.67 3.78
CA PHE A 16 -3.22 8.45 3.62
C PHE A 16 -2.38 9.69 3.93
N ASP A 17 -2.83 10.90 3.58
CA ASP A 17 -2.13 12.14 3.96
C ASP A 17 -2.13 12.33 5.49
N ASP A 18 -3.28 12.13 6.13
CA ASP A 18 -3.45 12.22 7.59
C ASP A 18 -2.62 11.14 8.30
N ALA A 19 -2.60 9.90 7.79
CA ALA A 19 -1.87 8.79 8.38
C ALA A 19 -0.34 8.99 8.28
N VAL A 20 0.18 9.41 7.12
CA VAL A 20 1.61 9.70 6.97
C VAL A 20 2.02 10.90 7.83
N ALA A 21 1.15 11.91 7.97
CA ALA A 21 1.39 13.03 8.89
C ALA A 21 1.48 12.55 10.34
N ALA A 22 0.51 11.73 10.80
CA ALA A 22 0.49 11.19 12.15
C ALA A 22 1.71 10.32 12.45
N HIS A 23 2.10 9.43 11.52
CA HIS A 23 3.31 8.60 11.63
C HIS A 23 4.56 9.45 11.88
N ARG A 24 4.75 10.51 11.08
CA ARG A 24 5.91 11.41 11.19
C ARG A 24 5.89 12.24 12.47
N GLU A 25 4.72 12.76 12.85
CA GLU A 25 4.58 13.57 14.08
C GLU A 25 4.86 12.75 15.34
N ARG A 26 4.44 11.49 15.35
CA ARG A 26 4.63 10.57 16.48
C ARG A 26 5.99 9.88 16.49
N ALA A 27 6.75 9.99 15.39
CA ALA A 27 7.96 9.21 15.15
C ALA A 27 7.73 7.70 15.38
N SER A 28 6.59 7.22 14.90
CA SER A 28 6.19 5.82 15.01
C SER A 28 7.14 4.93 14.21
N PRO A 29 7.33 3.66 14.61
CA PRO A 29 8.27 2.78 13.91
C PRO A 29 7.83 2.51 12.46
N TYR A 30 6.52 2.45 12.21
CA TYR A 30 5.92 2.25 10.89
C TYR A 30 4.47 2.75 10.86
N LEU A 31 3.88 2.76 9.66
CA LEU A 31 2.46 2.96 9.37
C LEU A 31 2.01 1.76 8.52
N THR A 32 0.94 1.07 8.92
CA THR A 32 0.37 -0.04 8.14
C THR A 32 -1.04 0.30 7.66
N LEU A 33 -1.29 0.06 6.38
CA LEU A 33 -2.57 0.23 5.70
C LEU A 33 -3.03 -1.12 5.14
N GLU A 34 -4.30 -1.45 5.31
CA GLU A 34 -4.87 -2.75 4.90
C GLU A 34 -6.18 -2.55 4.18
N VAL A 35 -6.46 -3.41 3.20
CA VAL A 35 -7.75 -3.48 2.52
C VAL A 35 -8.78 -4.16 3.42
N ASP A 36 -10.03 -3.72 3.35
CA ASP A 36 -11.15 -4.40 4.01
C ASP A 36 -11.41 -5.76 3.33
N GLU A 37 -11.28 -6.85 4.10
CA GLU A 37 -11.50 -8.23 3.63
C GLU A 37 -12.87 -8.42 2.96
N ALA A 38 -13.91 -7.69 3.40
CA ALA A 38 -15.24 -7.75 2.80
C ALA A 38 -15.27 -7.24 1.34
N VAL A 39 -14.28 -6.43 0.92
CA VAL A 39 -14.09 -6.04 -0.49
C VAL A 39 -13.59 -7.22 -1.31
N LEU A 40 -12.69 -8.03 -0.73
CA LEU A 40 -12.04 -9.15 -1.40
C LEU A 40 -13.03 -10.29 -1.63
N GLU A 41 -13.90 -10.56 -0.65
CA GLU A 41 -14.98 -11.56 -0.74
C GLU A 41 -15.97 -11.27 -1.89
N ARG A 42 -16.15 -10.00 -2.23
CA ARG A 42 -17.08 -9.52 -3.27
C ARG A 42 -16.50 -9.63 -4.69
N GLU A 43 -15.26 -9.18 -4.87
CA GLU A 43 -14.67 -8.99 -6.21
C GLU A 43 -13.84 -10.20 -6.68
N GLY A 44 -13.48 -11.12 -5.79
CA GLY A 44 -12.78 -12.35 -6.16
C GLY A 44 -11.27 -12.21 -6.43
N THR A 45 -10.60 -11.27 -5.78
CA THR A 45 -9.12 -11.12 -5.74
C THR A 45 -8.71 -10.46 -4.43
N PRO A 46 -7.63 -10.90 -3.76
CA PRO A 46 -6.33 -11.37 -4.27
C PRO A 46 -6.10 -12.87 -3.99
N ASP A 47 -4.91 -13.36 -4.31
CA ASP A 47 -4.49 -14.73 -4.05
C ASP A 47 -4.70 -15.09 -2.56
N PRO A 48 -5.52 -16.09 -2.22
CA PRO A 48 -5.79 -16.46 -0.83
C PRO A 48 -4.53 -16.85 -0.06
N ASP A 49 -3.47 -17.27 -0.75
CA ASP A 49 -2.20 -17.65 -0.13
C ASP A 49 -1.37 -16.43 0.32
N LEU A 50 -1.66 -15.22 -0.17
CA LEU A 50 -1.08 -13.95 0.28
C LEU A 50 -1.92 -13.22 1.33
N GLY A 51 -3.19 -13.62 1.49
CA GLY A 51 -4.12 -13.00 2.43
C GLY A 51 -4.56 -11.59 2.02
N VAL A 52 -4.86 -10.75 3.03
CA VAL A 52 -5.37 -9.38 2.82
C VAL A 52 -4.25 -8.45 2.33
N PRO A 53 -4.44 -7.70 1.22
CA PRO A 53 -3.42 -6.77 0.75
C PRO A 53 -3.14 -5.69 1.78
N TRP A 54 -1.85 -5.47 1.99
CA TRP A 54 -1.35 -4.50 2.96
C TRP A 54 -0.20 -3.70 2.35
N VAL A 55 -0.01 -2.49 2.86
CA VAL A 55 1.12 -1.62 2.55
C VAL A 55 1.64 -1.03 3.84
N GLN A 56 2.95 -1.14 4.08
CA GLN A 56 3.60 -0.51 5.21
C GLN A 56 4.54 0.60 4.75
N PHE A 57 4.58 1.70 5.49
CA PHE A 57 5.53 2.79 5.30
C PHE A 57 6.36 2.97 6.57
N ALA A 58 7.70 2.91 6.44
CA ALA A 58 8.63 3.11 7.53
C ALA A 58 9.92 3.74 7.00
N ASP A 59 10.35 4.85 7.60
CA ASP A 59 11.63 5.51 7.30
C ASP A 59 11.90 5.73 5.79
N GLY A 60 10.88 6.17 5.05
CA GLY A 60 11.04 6.40 3.61
C GLY A 60 11.03 5.12 2.77
N VAL A 61 10.69 3.97 3.33
CA VAL A 61 10.53 2.70 2.61
C VAL A 61 9.07 2.30 2.63
N VAL A 62 8.53 1.95 1.46
CA VAL A 62 7.23 1.31 1.29
C VAL A 62 7.44 -0.17 1.10
N SER A 63 6.82 -0.99 1.95
CA SER A 63 6.88 -2.45 1.89
C SER A 63 5.50 -3.01 1.57
N LEU A 64 5.47 -4.06 0.74
CA LEU A 64 4.26 -4.80 0.38
C LEU A 64 4.60 -6.21 -0.08
N ASP A 65 3.64 -7.11 0.02
CA ASP A 65 3.70 -8.43 -0.62
C ASP A 65 2.85 -8.42 -1.89
N CYS A 66 3.31 -9.08 -2.93
CA CYS A 66 2.61 -9.12 -4.21
C CYS A 66 2.89 -10.42 -4.97
N THR A 67 1.93 -10.82 -5.80
CA THR A 67 2.10 -11.87 -6.81
C THR A 67 3.07 -11.44 -7.91
N ASP A 68 3.48 -12.38 -8.77
CA ASP A 68 4.34 -12.07 -9.92
C ASP A 68 3.69 -11.10 -10.91
N ASP A 69 2.37 -11.19 -11.09
CA ASP A 69 1.61 -10.28 -11.95
C ASP A 69 1.54 -8.88 -11.34
N GLU A 70 1.19 -8.78 -10.06
CA GLU A 70 1.17 -7.52 -9.32
C GLU A 70 2.56 -6.86 -9.27
N LEU A 71 3.64 -7.63 -9.19
CA LEU A 71 5.00 -7.10 -9.29
C LEU A 71 5.27 -6.43 -10.66
N GLN A 72 4.70 -6.94 -11.75
CA GLN A 72 4.80 -6.26 -13.05
C GLN A 72 4.03 -4.95 -13.06
N GLU A 73 2.82 -4.94 -12.51
CA GLU A 73 2.01 -3.71 -12.37
C GLU A 73 2.73 -2.67 -11.50
N LEU A 74 3.37 -3.09 -10.41
CA LEU A 74 4.17 -2.22 -9.55
C LEU A 74 5.35 -1.62 -10.32
N LYS A 75 6.06 -2.41 -11.12
CA LYS A 75 7.17 -1.91 -11.96
C LYS A 75 6.68 -0.91 -13.01
N ALA A 76 5.52 -1.15 -13.61
CA ALA A 76 4.91 -0.19 -14.53
C ALA A 76 4.54 1.11 -13.81
N LEU A 77 3.92 1.02 -12.63
CA LEU A 77 3.58 2.17 -11.80
C LEU A 77 4.81 2.99 -11.41
N LEU A 78 5.91 2.35 -11.04
CA LEU A 78 7.15 3.04 -10.67
C LEU A 78 7.75 3.88 -11.81
N ALA A 79 7.48 3.55 -13.06
CA ALA A 79 7.88 4.39 -14.20
C ALA A 79 7.19 5.77 -14.17
N GLU A 80 6.01 5.88 -13.55
CA GLU A 80 5.28 7.14 -13.34
C GLU A 80 5.70 7.87 -12.05
N PHE A 81 6.47 7.20 -11.18
CA PHE A 81 6.90 7.66 -9.87
C PHE A 81 8.43 7.64 -9.75
N PRO A 82 9.16 8.54 -10.44
CA PRO A 82 10.63 8.48 -10.53
C PRO A 82 11.37 8.72 -9.20
N ALA A 83 10.68 9.17 -8.16
CA ALA A 83 11.23 9.30 -6.81
C ALA A 83 11.17 8.00 -5.99
N PHE A 84 10.65 6.92 -6.58
CA PHE A 84 10.42 5.63 -5.96
C PHE A 84 11.22 4.56 -6.71
N THR A 85 11.92 3.70 -6.00
CA THR A 85 12.77 2.64 -6.60
C THR A 85 12.66 1.36 -5.79
N ILE A 86 12.58 0.21 -6.46
CA ILE A 86 12.68 -1.09 -5.78
C ILE A 86 14.12 -1.29 -5.35
N ASP A 87 14.33 -1.37 -4.04
CA ASP A 87 15.64 -1.61 -3.44
C ASP A 87 15.87 -3.10 -3.18
N GLU A 88 14.79 -3.82 -2.82
CA GLU A 88 14.88 -5.22 -2.40
C GLU A 88 13.65 -6.01 -2.89
N LEU A 89 13.90 -7.25 -3.33
CA LEU A 89 12.90 -8.25 -3.68
C LEU A 89 13.27 -9.56 -2.98
N THR A 90 12.38 -10.06 -2.14
CA THR A 90 12.58 -11.30 -1.39
C THR A 90 11.44 -12.26 -1.70
N ARG A 91 11.79 -13.43 -2.26
CA ARG A 91 10.85 -14.53 -2.50
C ARG A 91 11.09 -15.60 -1.44
N PRO A 92 10.20 -15.76 -0.46
CA PRO A 92 10.33 -16.79 0.55
C PRO A 92 10.25 -18.19 -0.07
N ASP A 93 10.98 -19.16 0.50
CA ASP A 93 10.87 -20.57 0.08
C ASP A 93 9.62 -21.24 0.65
N GLU A 94 9.07 -20.72 1.74
CA GLU A 94 7.97 -21.32 2.53
C GLU A 94 6.63 -20.58 2.40
N ALA A 95 6.57 -19.52 1.59
CA ALA A 95 5.36 -18.73 1.36
C ALA A 95 5.26 -18.32 -0.10
N GLU A 96 4.03 -18.18 -0.59
CA GLU A 96 3.81 -17.65 -1.93
C GLU A 96 4.05 -16.13 -1.96
N GLY A 97 4.31 -15.60 -3.16
CA GLY A 97 4.50 -14.16 -3.39
C GLY A 97 5.94 -13.65 -3.30
N THR A 98 6.08 -12.36 -3.60
CA THR A 98 7.33 -11.61 -3.51
C THR A 98 7.13 -10.44 -2.55
N HIS A 99 7.93 -10.42 -1.49
CA HIS A 99 8.07 -9.25 -0.64
C HIS A 99 8.90 -8.18 -1.35
N VAL A 100 8.37 -6.97 -1.46
CA VAL A 100 8.99 -5.85 -2.16
C VAL A 100 9.24 -4.71 -1.19
N ARG A 101 10.43 -4.11 -1.27
CA ARG A 101 10.76 -2.87 -0.58
C ARG A 101 11.09 -1.78 -1.59
N VAL A 102 10.37 -0.68 -1.51
CA VAL A 102 10.49 0.47 -2.39
C VAL A 102 10.99 1.66 -1.59
N SER A 103 12.20 2.14 -1.88
CA SER A 103 12.65 3.42 -1.33
C SER A 103 11.87 4.57 -1.95
N ALA A 104 11.51 5.55 -1.13
CA ALA A 104 10.75 6.73 -1.49
C ALA A 104 11.48 7.99 -1.01
N SER A 105 12.16 8.67 -1.94
CA SER A 105 12.75 9.99 -1.68
C SER A 105 11.75 11.09 -2.07
N ALA A 106 10.60 11.11 -1.40
CA ALA A 106 9.47 11.95 -1.79
C ALA A 106 8.83 12.66 -0.59
N ASP A 107 8.16 13.78 -0.88
CA ASP A 107 7.39 14.51 0.12
C ASP A 107 6.13 13.74 0.55
N ARG A 108 5.46 14.23 1.60
CA ARG A 108 4.25 13.61 2.16
C ARG A 108 3.18 13.38 1.10
N ASN A 109 2.89 14.41 0.31
CA ASN A 109 1.79 14.37 -0.64
C ASN A 109 2.07 13.34 -1.73
N ARG A 110 3.31 13.26 -2.20
CA ARG A 110 3.71 12.28 -3.21
C ARG A 110 3.69 10.85 -2.68
N ILE A 111 4.04 10.62 -1.41
CA ILE A 111 3.88 9.31 -0.75
C ILE A 111 2.40 8.93 -0.71
N SER A 112 1.50 9.81 -0.25
CA SER A 112 0.07 9.51 -0.18
C SER A 112 -0.55 9.22 -1.56
N GLN A 113 -0.09 9.90 -2.61
CA GLN A 113 -0.49 9.59 -3.99
C GLN A 113 -0.01 8.22 -4.45
N PHE A 114 1.24 7.86 -4.12
CA PHE A 114 1.80 6.55 -4.45
C PHE A 114 1.04 5.43 -3.74
N LEU A 115 0.74 5.58 -2.45
CA LEU A 115 -0.03 4.60 -1.68
C LEU A 115 -1.41 4.33 -2.32
N GLU A 116 -2.15 5.38 -2.70
CA GLU A 116 -3.42 5.22 -3.44
C GLU A 116 -3.23 4.52 -4.78
N ALA A 117 -2.17 4.86 -5.52
CA ALA A 117 -1.91 4.25 -6.82
C ALA A 117 -1.55 2.76 -6.71
N VAL A 118 -0.83 2.35 -5.65
CA VAL A 118 -0.55 0.95 -5.35
C VAL A 118 -1.84 0.18 -5.11
N PHE A 119 -2.70 0.63 -4.21
CA PHE A 119 -3.98 -0.05 -3.96
C PHE A 119 -4.84 -0.17 -5.23
N ARG A 120 -4.92 0.91 -6.02
CA ARG A 120 -5.77 0.96 -7.22
C ARG A 120 -5.24 0.16 -8.40
N SER A 121 -3.92 0.18 -8.63
CA SER A 121 -3.33 -0.32 -9.87
C SER A 121 -2.67 -1.68 -9.67
N VAL A 122 -1.95 -1.84 -8.54
CA VAL A 122 -1.25 -3.09 -8.20
C VAL A 122 -2.26 -4.08 -7.64
N PHE A 123 -2.91 -3.74 -6.52
CA PHE A 123 -3.92 -4.61 -5.90
C PHE A 123 -5.29 -4.56 -6.57
N ARG A 124 -5.43 -3.79 -7.66
CA ARG A 124 -6.65 -3.65 -8.46
C ARG A 124 -7.89 -3.34 -7.62
N LEU A 125 -7.71 -2.62 -6.52
CA LEU A 125 -8.78 -2.28 -5.58
C LEU A 125 -9.88 -1.48 -6.30
N PRO A 126 -11.16 -1.89 -6.21
CA PRO A 126 -12.27 -1.18 -6.85
C PRO A 126 -12.40 0.24 -6.29
N GLU A 127 -13.15 1.10 -7.00
CA GLU A 127 -13.24 2.52 -6.62
C GLU A 127 -13.82 2.72 -5.23
N ASP A 128 -14.76 1.85 -4.86
CA ASP A 128 -15.43 1.78 -3.57
C ASP A 128 -14.73 0.86 -2.55
N GLY A 129 -13.53 0.36 -2.89
CA GLY A 129 -12.76 -0.52 -2.02
C GLY A 129 -12.30 0.22 -0.78
N ARG A 130 -12.66 -0.31 0.39
CA ARG A 130 -12.31 0.28 1.67
C ARG A 130 -10.88 -0.10 2.08
N VAL A 131 -10.16 0.88 2.61
CA VAL A 131 -8.84 0.72 3.23
C VAL A 131 -8.89 1.35 4.63
N TRP A 132 -8.21 0.75 5.61
CA TRP A 132 -8.05 1.30 6.95
C TRP A 132 -6.59 1.45 7.37
N VAL A 133 -6.37 2.28 8.39
CA VAL A 133 -5.07 2.39 9.07
C VAL A 133 -5.05 1.35 10.20
N ALA A 134 -4.27 0.29 10.01
CA ALA A 134 -4.15 -0.79 10.99
C ALA A 134 -3.24 -0.39 12.16
N GLU A 135 -2.15 0.33 11.88
CA GLU A 135 -1.19 0.77 12.90
C GLU A 135 -0.53 2.10 12.52
N VAL A 136 -0.40 3.03 13.50
CA VAL A 136 0.28 4.33 13.37
C VAL A 136 0.69 4.95 14.70
#